data_AF-A0A437A3F8-F1
#
_entry.id   AF-A0A437A3F8-F1
#
_cell.length_a   1.000
_cell.length_b   1.000
_cell.length_c   1.000
_cell.angle_alpha   90.00
_cell.angle_beta   90.00
_cell.angle_gamma   90.00
#
_symmetry.space_group_name_H-M   'P 1'
#
loop_
_entity.id
_entity.type
_entity.pdbx_description
1 polymer ?
#
loop_
_entity_poly.entity_id
_entity_poly.type
_entity_poly.pdbx_seq_one_letter_code
_entity_poly.pdbx_strand_id
1 'polypeptide(L)'
;MSPFLAQILENGKPTPITPLSPDIQRMFPSEDKHRSQASTIRRWATNIYKTKDGRYYHVDGSMNPDPTLTALKLPLDGKPDETEESAVDRIQAVTSKIDSAELDELMNEQFRQAGTISYTAEEYFNSEHGKANSKVGLYEITKDPKSSQPATWWKEDASAPSSPKRPLAGLKVVDLTRVIASPAISRGLAEMGASVMQVTSPQLTDLSIVHQDLNWGKWNCHLHLKDEEDEEKLRQLIREANVVIDGYRPGVMDRLGFGREAVFDLVKDLDGNKSAIRVAGSPWPMGKLWETTRLLPVFPNSDYCCGVCGSASVLHALIERAEKGGSYGVGVSLNYYSQWLVRSCGTYDDETWKGLWNRHGSPVFRHYQPMQTLLPAMLHLLYQYDKGVIQAPIFRAPTC
;
A
#
# COMPACT_ATOMS: atom_id res chain seq x y z
N MET A 1 -2.62 -7.68 10.49
CA MET A 1 -2.51 -8.89 11.31
C MET A 1 -1.44 -9.73 10.67
N SER A 2 -0.43 -10.14 11.45
CA SER A 2 0.65 -10.93 10.89
C SER A 2 0.09 -12.23 10.31
N PRO A 3 0.50 -12.68 9.10
CA PRO A 3 0.10 -13.98 8.57
C PRO A 3 0.52 -15.16 9.46
N PHE A 4 1.40 -14.91 10.44
CA PHE A 4 1.74 -15.84 11.52
C PHE A 4 0.66 -15.99 12.61
N LEU A 5 -0.37 -15.14 12.60
CA LEU A 5 -1.50 -15.17 13.54
C LEU A 5 -2.80 -15.67 12.91
N ALA A 6 -2.85 -15.76 11.58
CA ALA A 6 -4.04 -16.22 10.87
C ALA A 6 -4.25 -17.72 11.10
N GLN A 7 -5.50 -18.09 11.33
CA GLN A 7 -5.94 -19.48 11.51
C GLN A 7 -7.08 -19.76 10.54
N ILE A 8 -7.08 -20.96 9.96
CA ILE A 8 -8.22 -21.46 9.18
C ILE A 8 -9.11 -22.25 10.12
N LEU A 9 -10.42 -22.10 9.97
CA LEU A 9 -11.38 -22.97 10.66
C LEU A 9 -11.58 -24.25 9.84
N GLU A 10 -10.87 -25.31 10.18
CA GLU A 10 -11.08 -26.64 9.61
C GLU A 10 -12.05 -27.42 10.50
N ASN A 11 -13.24 -27.73 10.00
CA ASN A 11 -14.30 -28.38 10.78
C ASN A 11 -14.62 -27.67 12.10
N GLY A 12 -14.57 -26.33 12.09
CA GLY A 12 -14.81 -25.49 13.28
C GLY A 12 -13.64 -25.41 14.27
N LYS A 13 -12.50 -26.05 13.98
CA LYS A 13 -11.28 -25.94 14.79
C LYS A 13 -10.29 -24.95 14.16
N PRO A 14 -9.77 -23.99 14.93
CA PRO A 14 -8.72 -23.10 14.42
C PRO A 14 -7.39 -23.84 14.24
N THR A 15 -6.92 -23.90 12.99
CA THR A 15 -5.64 -24.49 12.59
C THR A 15 -4.69 -23.37 12.15
N PRO A 16 -3.45 -23.27 12.67
CA PRO A 16 -2.49 -22.27 12.25
C PRO A 16 -2.18 -22.37 10.75
N ILE A 17 -2.03 -21.20 10.12
CA ILE A 17 -1.57 -21.11 8.74
C ILE A 17 -0.05 -21.06 8.71
N THR A 18 0.56 -21.88 7.84
CA THR A 18 1.95 -21.66 7.41
C THR A 18 1.93 -20.84 6.13
N PRO A 19 2.43 -19.59 6.14
CA PRO A 19 2.53 -18.77 4.94
C PRO A 19 3.34 -19.52 3.87
N LEU A 20 2.89 -19.48 2.61
CA LEU A 20 3.50 -20.17 1.47
C LEU A 20 3.39 -21.70 1.47
N SER A 21 2.59 -22.31 2.36
CA SER A 21 2.29 -23.74 2.24
C SER A 21 1.55 -24.05 0.92
N PRO A 22 1.67 -25.27 0.37
CA PRO A 22 0.93 -25.65 -0.84
C PRO A 22 -0.58 -25.44 -0.72
N ASP A 23 -1.15 -25.65 0.47
CA ASP A 23 -2.58 -25.45 0.70
C ASP A 23 -2.97 -23.97 0.66
N ILE A 24 -2.17 -23.09 1.25
CA ILE A 24 -2.38 -21.64 1.14
C ILE A 24 -2.23 -21.17 -0.30
N GLN A 25 -1.28 -21.70 -1.06
CA GLN A 25 -1.13 -21.37 -2.48
C GLN A 25 -2.33 -21.84 -3.33
N ARG A 26 -3.02 -22.91 -2.92
CA ARG A 26 -4.28 -23.32 -3.56
C ARG A 26 -5.44 -22.38 -3.22
N MET A 27 -5.49 -21.90 -1.97
CA MET A 27 -6.53 -20.96 -1.51
C MET A 27 -6.32 -19.54 -2.07
N PHE A 28 -5.06 -19.12 -2.21
CA PHE A 28 -4.64 -17.81 -2.71
C PHE A 28 -3.67 -18.04 -3.88
N PRO A 29 -4.20 -18.34 -5.09
CA PRO A 29 -3.37 -18.55 -6.26
C PRO A 29 -2.54 -17.29 -6.61
N SER A 30 -1.43 -17.52 -7.30
CA SER A 30 -0.55 -16.42 -7.71
C SER A 30 -1.23 -15.53 -8.75
N GLU A 31 -1.29 -14.23 -8.46
CA GLU A 31 -1.72 -13.15 -9.34
C GLU A 31 -0.51 -12.42 -9.96
N ASP A 32 0.69 -13.00 -9.87
CA ASP A 32 1.88 -12.51 -10.56
C ASP A 32 1.87 -12.93 -12.04
N LYS A 33 1.14 -12.18 -12.87
CA LYS A 33 1.04 -12.38 -14.32
C LYS A 33 2.32 -12.04 -15.07
N HIS A 34 3.22 -11.29 -14.43
CA HIS A 34 4.46 -10.84 -15.03
C HIS A 34 5.68 -11.61 -14.53
N ARG A 35 5.52 -12.67 -13.74
CA ARG A 35 6.64 -13.49 -13.26
C ARG A 35 7.69 -12.65 -12.54
N SER A 36 7.30 -11.61 -11.81
CA SER A 36 8.18 -10.69 -11.09
C SER A 36 9.19 -11.41 -10.18
N GLN A 37 8.78 -12.56 -9.63
CA GLN A 37 9.61 -13.36 -8.71
C GLN A 37 10.40 -14.50 -9.39
N ALA A 38 10.27 -14.70 -10.71
CA ALA A 38 10.74 -15.92 -11.37
C ALA A 38 12.27 -16.11 -11.40
N SER A 39 13.05 -15.03 -11.33
CA SER A 39 14.51 -15.11 -11.26
C SER A 39 15.11 -13.99 -10.42
N THR A 40 16.40 -14.13 -10.11
CA THR A 40 17.10 -13.19 -9.23
C THR A 40 17.17 -11.81 -9.87
N ILE A 41 17.62 -11.65 -11.12
CA ILE A 41 17.65 -10.31 -11.75
C ILE A 41 16.27 -9.62 -11.80
N ARG A 42 15.18 -10.37 -11.96
CA ARG A 42 13.81 -9.83 -11.95
C ARG A 42 13.42 -9.29 -10.57
N ARG A 43 13.75 -10.04 -9.52
CA ARG A 43 13.53 -9.64 -8.13
C ARG A 43 14.35 -8.41 -7.74
N TRP A 44 15.59 -8.33 -8.20
CA TRP A 44 16.49 -7.20 -7.91
C TRP A 44 16.30 -6.00 -8.83
N ALA A 45 15.41 -6.09 -9.84
CA ALA A 45 14.96 -4.92 -10.59
C ALA A 45 14.14 -3.92 -9.73
N THR A 46 13.80 -4.27 -8.49
CA THR A 46 13.28 -3.33 -7.47
C THR A 46 14.29 -3.23 -6.33
N ASN A 47 15.24 -2.29 -6.41
CA ASN A 47 16.30 -2.12 -5.42
C ASN A 47 17.05 -0.78 -5.56
N ILE A 48 17.91 -0.46 -4.59
CA ILE A 48 18.70 0.78 -4.57
C ILE A 48 20.10 0.54 -5.14
N TYR A 49 20.51 1.36 -6.11
CA TYR A 49 21.83 1.29 -6.76
C TYR A 49 22.51 2.66 -6.80
N LYS A 50 23.85 2.66 -6.84
CA LYS A 50 24.63 3.90 -7.04
C LYS A 50 24.58 4.36 -8.50
N THR A 51 24.50 5.66 -8.71
CA THR A 51 24.54 6.31 -10.02
C THR A 51 25.91 6.94 -10.28
N LYS A 52 26.16 7.34 -11.53
CA LYS A 52 27.45 7.91 -11.98
C LYS A 52 27.86 9.17 -11.22
N ASP A 53 26.90 10.02 -10.89
CA ASP A 53 27.05 11.24 -10.11
C ASP A 53 27.24 11.01 -8.59
N GLY A 54 27.45 9.75 -8.17
CA GLY A 54 27.64 9.38 -6.77
C GLY A 54 26.37 9.39 -5.92
N ARG A 55 25.21 9.65 -6.54
CA ARG A 55 23.90 9.53 -5.88
C ARG A 55 23.46 8.07 -5.87
N TYR A 56 22.28 7.84 -5.28
CA TYR A 56 21.67 6.52 -5.26
C TYR A 56 20.26 6.66 -5.82
N TYR A 57 19.83 5.63 -6.53
CA TYR A 57 18.57 5.58 -7.22
C TYR A 57 17.86 4.27 -6.89
N HIS A 58 16.61 4.37 -6.45
CA HIS A 58 15.73 3.23 -6.31
C HIS A 58 15.19 2.87 -7.69
N VAL A 59 15.78 1.86 -8.30
CA VAL A 59 15.23 1.21 -9.48
C VAL A 59 14.00 0.43 -9.02
N ASP A 60 12.88 0.57 -9.72
CA ASP A 60 11.62 -0.07 -9.36
C ASP A 60 11.12 -0.88 -10.57
N GLY A 61 10.98 -2.18 -10.40
CA GLY A 61 10.39 -3.10 -11.37
C GLY A 61 8.86 -3.15 -11.27
N SER A 62 8.28 -2.39 -10.35
CA SER A 62 6.86 -2.43 -10.01
C SER A 62 6.40 -3.88 -9.85
N MET A 63 5.24 -4.25 -10.39
CA MET A 63 4.83 -5.65 -10.50
C MET A 63 5.09 -6.22 -11.90
N ASN A 64 5.90 -5.54 -12.72
CA ASN A 64 6.32 -6.00 -14.05
C ASN A 64 7.74 -5.48 -14.33
N PRO A 65 8.79 -6.28 -14.08
CA PRO A 65 10.17 -5.79 -14.19
C PRO A 65 10.68 -5.70 -15.63
N ASP A 66 9.91 -6.16 -16.62
CA ASP A 66 10.35 -6.17 -18.03
C ASP A 66 10.74 -4.78 -18.55
N PRO A 67 9.94 -3.71 -18.34
CA PRO A 67 10.28 -2.37 -18.81
C PRO A 67 11.55 -1.85 -18.13
N THR A 68 11.71 -2.10 -16.83
CA THR A 68 12.90 -1.70 -16.07
C THR A 68 14.17 -2.38 -16.59
N LEU A 69 14.12 -3.70 -16.78
CA LEU A 69 15.24 -4.46 -17.34
C LEU A 69 15.55 -4.04 -18.78
N THR A 70 14.51 -3.78 -19.59
CA THR A 70 14.66 -3.27 -20.96
C THR A 70 15.31 -1.88 -20.98
N ALA A 71 14.89 -0.97 -20.10
CA ALA A 71 15.47 0.37 -19.97
C ALA A 71 16.97 0.31 -19.65
N LEU A 72 17.35 -0.61 -18.77
CA LEU A 72 18.74 -0.86 -18.39
C LEU A 72 19.52 -1.72 -19.40
N LYS A 73 18.88 -2.14 -20.51
CA LYS A 73 19.47 -3.01 -21.53
C LYS A 73 20.01 -4.33 -20.93
N LEU A 74 19.30 -4.84 -19.92
CA LEU A 74 19.58 -6.11 -19.26
C LEU A 74 18.64 -7.20 -19.81
N PRO A 75 19.02 -8.49 -19.75
CA PRO A 75 18.12 -9.55 -20.14
C PRO A 75 16.93 -9.61 -19.19
N LEU A 76 15.79 -10.02 -19.74
CA LEU A 76 14.54 -10.13 -19.00
C LEU A 76 14.56 -11.26 -17.97
N ASP A 77 15.49 -12.21 -18.08
CA ASP A 77 15.58 -13.34 -17.16
C ASP A 77 17.02 -13.58 -16.71
N GLY A 78 17.14 -14.20 -15.54
CA GLY A 78 18.40 -14.54 -14.90
C GLY A 78 19.02 -15.80 -15.49
N LYS A 79 20.30 -16.00 -15.21
CA LYS A 79 20.94 -17.31 -15.47
C LYS A 79 20.51 -18.30 -14.39
N PRO A 80 20.48 -19.62 -14.67
CA PRO A 80 20.08 -20.63 -13.68
C PRO A 80 20.92 -20.61 -12.39
N ASP A 81 22.19 -20.19 -12.47
CA ASP A 81 23.16 -20.09 -11.38
C ASP A 81 23.31 -18.67 -10.82
N GLU A 82 22.42 -17.73 -11.20
CA GLU A 82 22.52 -16.33 -10.79
C GLU A 82 22.27 -16.15 -9.28
N THR A 83 23.32 -15.74 -8.58
CA THR A 83 23.28 -15.34 -7.17
C THR A 83 22.78 -13.91 -7.01
N GLU A 84 22.32 -13.57 -5.80
CA GLU A 84 21.96 -12.19 -5.41
C GLU A 84 23.10 -11.20 -5.73
N GLU A 85 24.33 -11.51 -5.33
CA GLU A 85 25.50 -10.67 -5.56
C GLU A 85 25.74 -10.43 -7.06
N SER A 86 25.65 -11.49 -7.87
CA SER A 86 25.85 -11.36 -9.31
C SER A 86 24.75 -10.55 -10.00
N ALA A 87 23.49 -10.64 -9.55
CA ALA A 87 22.40 -9.82 -10.06
C ALA A 87 22.58 -8.34 -9.68
N VAL A 88 22.98 -8.08 -8.43
CA VAL A 88 23.31 -6.74 -7.93
C VAL A 88 24.43 -6.12 -8.76
N ASP A 89 25.54 -6.84 -8.96
CA ASP A 89 26.70 -6.36 -9.71
C ASP A 89 26.34 -6.00 -11.15
N ARG A 90 25.48 -6.80 -11.80
CA ARG A 90 25.03 -6.56 -13.18
C ARG A 90 24.21 -5.28 -13.30
N ILE A 91 23.24 -5.08 -12.41
CA ILE A 91 22.40 -3.86 -12.41
C ILE A 91 23.26 -2.64 -11.99
N GLN A 92 24.14 -2.81 -11.00
CA GLN A 92 25.05 -1.77 -10.53
C GLN A 92 26.04 -1.34 -11.63
N ALA A 93 26.52 -2.26 -12.47
CA ALA A 93 27.42 -1.96 -13.58
C ALA A 93 26.78 -1.12 -14.70
N VAL A 94 25.44 -1.11 -14.79
CA VAL A 94 24.70 -0.24 -15.71
C VAL A 94 24.38 1.09 -15.04
N THR A 95 23.76 1.06 -13.87
CA THR A 95 23.31 2.27 -13.15
C THR A 95 24.46 3.20 -12.79
N SER A 96 25.65 2.67 -12.49
CA SER A 96 26.87 3.46 -12.22
C SER A 96 27.41 4.25 -13.42
N LYS A 97 26.84 4.06 -14.62
CA LYS A 97 27.23 4.77 -15.85
C LYS A 97 26.24 5.86 -16.25
N ILE A 98 25.11 5.97 -15.53
CA ILE A 98 24.01 6.88 -15.84
C ILE A 98 23.91 7.88 -14.67
N ASP A 99 23.77 9.16 -14.99
CA ASP A 99 23.56 10.19 -13.96
C ASP A 99 22.14 10.06 -13.38
N SER A 100 21.93 10.39 -12.10
CA SER A 100 20.68 10.05 -11.42
C SER A 100 19.45 10.72 -12.02
N ALA A 101 19.57 11.96 -12.50
CA ALA A 101 18.50 12.68 -13.19
C ALA A 101 18.16 12.05 -14.56
N GLU A 102 19.17 11.60 -15.31
CA GLU A 102 18.97 10.90 -16.59
C GLU A 102 18.27 9.55 -16.35
N LEU A 103 18.65 8.83 -15.28
CA LEU A 103 18.00 7.58 -14.91
C LEU A 103 16.56 7.80 -14.42
N ASP A 104 16.29 8.90 -13.71
CA ASP A 104 14.95 9.31 -13.27
C ASP A 104 14.02 9.58 -14.46
N GLU A 105 14.50 10.35 -15.44
CA GLU A 105 13.76 10.64 -16.69
C GLU A 105 13.54 9.38 -17.53
N LEU A 106 14.58 8.55 -17.70
CA LEU A 106 14.49 7.28 -18.41
C LEU A 106 13.40 6.39 -17.81
N MET A 107 13.41 6.22 -16.48
CA MET A 107 12.47 5.33 -15.81
C MET A 107 11.05 5.90 -15.78
N ASN A 108 10.87 7.15 -15.32
CA ASN A 108 9.53 7.71 -15.08
C ASN A 108 8.83 8.15 -16.38
N GLU A 109 9.55 8.80 -17.29
CA GLU A 109 8.94 9.40 -18.48
C GLU A 109 8.93 8.47 -19.68
N GLN A 110 10.01 7.73 -19.90
CA GLN A 110 10.12 6.86 -21.08
C GLN A 110 9.54 5.46 -20.83
N PHE A 111 9.88 4.84 -19.70
CA PHE A 111 9.47 3.46 -19.39
C PHE A 111 8.30 3.34 -18.41
N ARG A 112 7.80 4.47 -17.87
CA ARG A 112 6.65 4.55 -16.95
C ARG A 112 6.80 3.65 -15.70
N GLN A 113 8.02 3.55 -15.19
CA GLN A 113 8.38 2.83 -13.96
C GLN A 113 8.49 3.79 -12.79
N ALA A 114 8.17 3.32 -11.57
CA ALA A 114 8.18 4.12 -10.36
C ALA A 114 9.58 4.24 -9.74
N GLY A 115 10.62 4.43 -10.56
CA GLY A 115 11.96 4.64 -10.01
C GLY A 115 12.07 6.03 -9.37
N THR A 116 13.00 6.22 -8.43
CA THR A 116 13.25 7.55 -7.86
C THR A 116 14.65 7.72 -7.31
N ILE A 117 15.16 8.96 -7.37
CA ILE A 117 16.39 9.37 -6.68
C ILE A 117 16.19 9.25 -5.16
N SER A 118 17.15 8.65 -4.46
CA SER A 118 17.20 8.60 -3.00
C SER A 118 17.65 9.97 -2.45
N TYR A 119 16.68 10.82 -2.14
CA TYR A 119 16.91 12.16 -1.57
C TYR A 119 17.20 12.11 -0.06
N THR A 120 18.03 13.03 0.41
CA THR A 120 18.01 13.43 1.82
C THR A 120 16.68 14.12 2.16
N ALA A 121 16.35 14.24 3.45
CA ALA A 121 15.11 14.94 3.83
C ALA A 121 15.11 16.40 3.38
N GLU A 122 16.25 17.09 3.54
CA GLU A 122 16.40 18.48 3.12
C GLU A 122 16.24 18.64 1.60
N GLU A 123 16.93 17.82 0.80
CA GLU A 123 16.78 17.82 -0.66
C GLU A 123 15.33 17.55 -1.06
N TYR A 124 14.70 16.55 -0.43
CA TYR A 124 13.31 16.21 -0.70
C TYR A 124 12.39 17.39 -0.41
N PHE A 125 12.51 18.04 0.75
CA PHE A 125 11.66 19.20 1.11
C PHE A 125 11.90 20.41 0.21
N ASN A 126 13.09 20.56 -0.34
CA ASN A 126 13.43 21.63 -1.28
C ASN A 126 13.03 21.31 -2.74
N SER A 127 12.73 20.04 -3.06
CA SER A 127 12.23 19.62 -4.37
C SER A 127 10.83 20.16 -4.67
N GLU A 128 10.41 20.10 -5.94
CA GLU A 128 9.05 20.43 -6.35
C GLU A 128 8.00 19.59 -5.61
N HIS A 129 8.25 18.28 -5.49
CA HIS A 129 7.35 17.36 -4.78
C HIS A 129 7.24 17.67 -3.29
N GLY A 130 8.36 17.97 -2.61
CA GLY A 130 8.34 18.34 -1.20
C GLY A 130 7.59 19.64 -0.95
N LYS A 131 7.71 20.61 -1.86
CA LYS A 131 6.97 21.88 -1.80
C LYS A 131 5.49 21.71 -2.08
N ALA A 132 5.11 20.92 -3.10
CA ALA A 132 3.72 20.65 -3.45
C ALA A 132 2.94 20.02 -2.28
N ASN A 133 3.59 19.12 -1.55
CA ASN A 133 2.99 18.41 -0.42
C ASN A 133 3.20 19.11 0.94
N SER A 134 3.88 20.26 0.96
CA SER A 134 4.34 20.90 2.21
C SER A 134 3.22 21.33 3.16
N LYS A 135 2.01 21.52 2.65
CA LYS A 135 0.82 21.99 3.38
C LYS A 135 -0.09 20.85 3.81
N VAL A 136 0.18 19.63 3.34
CA VAL A 136 -0.71 18.49 3.56
C VAL A 136 -0.34 17.79 4.86
N GLY A 137 -1.35 17.48 5.67
CA GLY A 137 -1.21 16.64 6.86
C GLY A 137 -1.15 15.15 6.50
N LEU A 138 -1.86 14.32 7.26
CA LEU A 138 -1.96 12.88 6.97
C LEU A 138 -2.89 12.55 5.79
N TYR A 139 -3.86 13.42 5.53
CA TYR A 139 -4.86 13.30 4.46
C TYR A 139 -5.54 14.65 4.20
N GLU A 140 -6.28 14.74 3.10
CA GLU A 140 -7.10 15.90 2.74
C GLU A 140 -8.56 15.47 2.55
N ILE A 141 -9.50 16.34 2.94
CA ILE A 141 -10.93 16.14 2.74
C ILE A 141 -11.49 17.35 2.02
N THR A 142 -12.25 17.11 0.95
CA THR A 142 -12.87 18.17 0.15
C THR A 142 -14.34 17.83 -0.08
N LYS A 143 -15.25 18.70 0.37
CA LYS A 143 -16.67 18.60 0.04
C LYS A 143 -16.90 18.92 -1.43
N ASP A 144 -17.73 18.14 -2.11
CA ASP A 144 -18.17 18.47 -3.47
C ASP A 144 -19.09 19.70 -3.45
N PRO A 145 -18.74 20.81 -4.10
CA PRO A 145 -19.55 22.02 -4.08
C PRO A 145 -20.90 21.86 -4.81
N LYS A 146 -21.03 20.86 -5.69
CA LYS A 146 -22.28 20.57 -6.41
C LYS A 146 -23.25 19.69 -5.60
N SER A 147 -22.77 19.11 -4.50
CA SER A 147 -23.52 18.16 -3.71
C SER A 147 -24.61 18.84 -2.87
N SER A 148 -25.86 18.38 -3.00
CA SER A 148 -27.03 18.89 -2.28
C SER A 148 -27.67 17.85 -1.37
N GLN A 149 -27.03 16.70 -1.18
CA GLN A 149 -27.57 15.62 -0.35
C GLN A 149 -27.68 16.05 1.12
N PRO A 150 -28.74 15.62 1.85
CA PRO A 150 -28.92 16.00 3.25
C PRO A 150 -27.84 15.44 4.17
N ALA A 151 -27.70 16.06 5.34
CA ALA A 151 -26.91 15.57 6.45
C ALA A 151 -27.47 14.24 6.98
N THR A 152 -26.68 13.18 6.95
CA THR A 152 -27.16 11.82 7.23
C THR A 152 -26.05 10.79 7.47
N TRP A 153 -26.35 9.84 8.35
CA TRP A 153 -25.63 8.58 8.43
C TRP A 153 -26.07 7.62 7.32
N TRP A 154 -25.38 6.48 7.19
CA TRP A 154 -25.88 5.38 6.37
C TRP A 154 -27.10 4.73 7.05
N LYS A 155 -27.91 4.03 6.28
CA LYS A 155 -29.07 3.30 6.81
C LYS A 155 -28.58 2.14 7.68
N GLU A 156 -29.09 2.05 8.92
CA GLU A 156 -28.84 0.89 9.76
C GLU A 156 -29.47 -0.38 9.18
N ASP A 157 -28.79 -1.50 9.36
CA ASP A 157 -29.31 -2.82 9.06
C ASP A 157 -29.86 -3.45 10.34
N ALA A 158 -31.19 -3.68 10.39
CA ALA A 158 -31.85 -4.28 11.55
C ALA A 158 -31.36 -5.71 11.84
N SER A 159 -30.82 -6.42 10.84
CA SER A 159 -30.25 -7.76 11.02
C SER A 159 -28.83 -7.74 11.59
N ALA A 160 -28.13 -6.60 11.50
CA ALA A 160 -26.77 -6.40 11.98
C ALA A 160 -26.57 -4.96 12.49
N PRO A 161 -27.19 -4.60 13.63
CA PRO A 161 -27.17 -3.23 14.14
C PRO A 161 -25.74 -2.79 14.52
N SER A 162 -25.51 -1.48 14.43
CA SER A 162 -24.26 -0.88 14.87
C SER A 162 -24.06 -1.05 16.39
N SER A 163 -22.81 -1.16 16.84
CA SER A 163 -22.48 -1.28 18.27
C SER A 163 -21.06 -0.77 18.53
N PRO A 164 -20.65 -0.51 19.79
CA PRO A 164 -19.26 -0.13 20.10
C PRO A 164 -18.20 -1.11 19.59
N LYS A 165 -18.55 -2.41 19.44
CA LYS A 165 -17.66 -3.43 18.87
C LYS A 165 -17.65 -3.45 17.33
N ARG A 166 -18.68 -2.90 16.69
CA ARG A 166 -18.88 -2.87 15.24
C ARG A 166 -19.46 -1.52 14.82
N PRO A 167 -18.72 -0.41 14.99
CA PRO A 167 -19.26 0.93 14.79
C PRO A 167 -19.63 1.22 13.33
N LEU A 168 -19.11 0.45 12.36
CA LEU A 168 -19.40 0.61 10.93
C LEU A 168 -20.39 -0.43 10.38
N ALA A 169 -21.10 -1.16 11.24
CA ALA A 169 -22.10 -2.12 10.77
C ALA A 169 -23.15 -1.44 9.87
N GLY A 170 -23.47 -2.08 8.74
CA GLY A 170 -24.38 -1.54 7.71
C GLY A 170 -23.72 -0.60 6.68
N LEU A 171 -22.49 -0.11 6.93
CA LEU A 171 -21.77 0.71 5.96
C LEU A 171 -21.33 -0.16 4.77
N LYS A 172 -21.72 0.22 3.54
CA LYS A 172 -21.30 -0.47 2.32
C LYS A 172 -20.09 0.21 1.68
N VAL A 173 -19.05 -0.56 1.36
CA VAL A 173 -17.80 -0.06 0.75
C VAL A 173 -17.51 -0.83 -0.53
N VAL A 174 -17.24 -0.11 -1.62
CA VAL A 174 -16.65 -0.66 -2.85
C VAL A 174 -15.15 -0.39 -2.82
N ASP A 175 -14.37 -1.46 -2.90
CA ASP A 175 -12.92 -1.46 -2.78
C ASP A 175 -12.28 -1.80 -4.14
N LEU A 176 -11.80 -0.78 -4.85
CA LEU A 176 -11.09 -0.85 -6.13
C LEU A 176 -9.57 -0.74 -5.91
N THR A 177 -9.04 -1.51 -4.97
CA THR A 177 -7.63 -1.42 -4.55
C THR A 177 -6.88 -2.75 -4.72
N ARG A 178 -5.55 -2.66 -4.75
CA ARG A 178 -4.59 -3.77 -4.87
C ARG A 178 -3.34 -3.48 -4.05
N VAL A 179 -2.46 -4.47 -3.89
CA VAL A 179 -1.18 -4.35 -3.18
C VAL A 179 -1.39 -4.11 -1.68
N ILE A 180 -0.90 -3.02 -1.06
CA ILE A 180 -0.85 -2.90 0.41
C ILE A 180 -1.59 -1.66 0.95
N ALA A 181 -1.16 -0.45 0.57
CA ALA A 181 -1.61 0.78 1.23
C ALA A 181 -3.12 0.99 1.23
N SER A 182 -3.74 0.89 0.05
CA SER A 182 -5.17 1.15 -0.09
C SER A 182 -6.03 -0.04 0.38
N PRO A 183 -5.66 -1.31 0.14
CA PRO A 183 -6.35 -2.45 0.76
C PRO A 183 -6.33 -2.43 2.29
N ALA A 184 -5.29 -1.87 2.91
CA ALA A 184 -5.23 -1.68 4.36
C ALA A 184 -6.31 -0.71 4.88
N ILE A 185 -6.71 0.28 4.08
CA ILE A 185 -7.83 1.20 4.41
C ILE A 185 -9.13 0.42 4.52
N SER A 186 -9.51 -0.26 3.44
CA SER A 186 -10.79 -0.99 3.37
C SER A 186 -10.82 -2.16 4.35
N ARG A 187 -9.67 -2.78 4.63
CA ARG A 187 -9.55 -3.78 5.70
C ARG A 187 -9.83 -3.18 7.08
N GLY A 188 -9.27 -2.01 7.40
CA GLY A 188 -9.55 -1.32 8.65
C GLY A 188 -11.05 -1.02 8.83
N LEU A 189 -11.73 -0.65 7.74
CA LEU A 189 -13.18 -0.48 7.74
C LEU A 189 -13.94 -1.79 7.99
N ALA A 190 -13.50 -2.89 7.35
CA ALA A 190 -14.08 -4.22 7.57
C ALA A 190 -13.91 -4.71 9.01
N GLU A 191 -12.74 -4.48 9.63
CA GLU A 191 -12.47 -4.81 11.03
C GLU A 191 -13.39 -4.04 12.00
N MET A 192 -13.80 -2.83 11.63
CA MET A 192 -14.81 -2.04 12.36
C MET A 192 -16.26 -2.40 12.02
N GLY A 193 -16.48 -3.40 11.16
CA GLY A 193 -17.80 -3.98 10.86
C GLY A 193 -18.45 -3.55 9.54
N ALA A 194 -17.76 -2.78 8.69
CA ALA A 194 -18.26 -2.38 7.38
C ALA A 194 -18.38 -3.59 6.43
N SER A 195 -19.34 -3.54 5.51
CA SER A 195 -19.50 -4.51 4.44
C SER A 195 -18.69 -4.09 3.22
N VAL A 196 -17.57 -4.77 2.98
CA VAL A 196 -16.59 -4.39 1.96
C VAL A 196 -16.59 -5.37 0.79
N MET A 197 -16.91 -4.89 -0.41
CA MET A 197 -16.79 -5.64 -1.66
C MET A 197 -15.54 -5.17 -2.42
N GLN A 198 -14.50 -5.99 -2.43
CA GLN A 198 -13.34 -5.77 -3.27
C GLN A 198 -13.64 -6.21 -4.71
N VAL A 199 -13.35 -5.33 -5.65
CA VAL A 199 -13.54 -5.54 -7.08
C VAL A 199 -12.16 -5.54 -7.75
N THR A 200 -11.75 -6.69 -8.27
CA THR A 200 -10.52 -6.85 -9.05
C THR A 200 -10.82 -7.45 -10.42
N SER A 201 -9.80 -7.80 -11.19
CA SER A 201 -9.96 -8.48 -12.48
C SER A 201 -8.88 -9.56 -12.60
N PRO A 202 -9.19 -10.76 -13.14
CA PRO A 202 -8.21 -11.84 -13.34
C PRO A 202 -7.07 -11.46 -14.29
N GLN A 203 -7.24 -10.39 -15.06
CA GLN A 203 -6.26 -9.84 -15.98
C GLN A 203 -5.32 -8.82 -15.31
N LEU A 204 -5.60 -8.42 -14.06
CA LEU A 204 -4.75 -7.51 -13.31
C LEU A 204 -3.75 -8.31 -12.47
N THR A 205 -2.49 -7.91 -12.52
CA THR A 205 -1.48 -8.49 -11.63
C THR A 205 -1.69 -8.02 -10.19
N ASP A 206 -1.38 -8.82 -9.18
CA ASP A 206 -1.44 -8.39 -7.78
C ASP A 206 -0.42 -9.13 -6.91
N LEU A 207 -0.24 -8.66 -5.68
CA LEU A 207 0.68 -9.25 -4.71
C LEU A 207 -0.04 -10.30 -3.84
N SER A 208 -0.10 -11.55 -4.31
CA SER A 208 -0.89 -12.60 -3.62
C SER A 208 -0.48 -12.88 -2.17
N ILE A 209 0.80 -12.69 -1.81
CA ILE A 209 1.30 -12.98 -0.45
C ILE A 209 0.63 -12.11 0.64
N VAL A 210 0.07 -10.96 0.26
CA VAL A 210 -0.61 -10.06 1.20
C VAL A 210 -2.13 -10.26 1.26
N HIS A 211 -2.72 -11.07 0.37
CA HIS A 211 -4.18 -11.29 0.32
C HIS A 211 -4.73 -11.87 1.62
N GLN A 212 -4.02 -12.83 2.21
CA GLN A 212 -4.41 -13.45 3.49
C GLN A 212 -4.56 -12.45 4.65
N ASP A 213 -3.80 -11.35 4.63
CA ASP A 213 -3.90 -10.30 5.65
C ASP A 213 -4.89 -9.20 5.21
N LEU A 214 -4.75 -8.72 3.98
CA LEU A 214 -5.41 -7.51 3.51
C LEU A 214 -6.83 -7.72 3.01
N ASN A 215 -7.24 -8.96 2.72
CA ASN A 215 -8.62 -9.29 2.35
C ASN A 215 -9.45 -9.82 3.52
N TRP A 216 -8.91 -9.77 4.73
CA TRP A 216 -9.63 -10.17 5.94
C TRP A 216 -10.92 -9.35 6.12
N GLY A 217 -12.06 -10.05 6.29
CA GLY A 217 -13.37 -9.44 6.48
C GLY A 217 -14.01 -8.86 5.21
N LYS A 218 -13.44 -9.09 4.03
CA LYS A 218 -13.96 -8.59 2.75
C LYS A 218 -14.57 -9.70 1.89
N TRP A 219 -15.55 -9.33 1.07
CA TRP A 219 -15.95 -10.11 -0.11
C TRP A 219 -15.11 -9.70 -1.31
N ASN A 220 -14.98 -10.60 -2.29
CA ASN A 220 -14.23 -10.35 -3.51
C ASN A 220 -15.09 -10.72 -4.71
N CYS A 221 -15.04 -9.91 -5.77
CA CYS A 221 -15.57 -10.25 -7.07
C CYS A 221 -14.62 -9.81 -8.19
N HIS A 222 -14.86 -10.36 -9.37
CA HIS A 222 -14.07 -10.08 -10.57
C HIS A 222 -14.95 -9.38 -11.59
N LEU A 223 -14.56 -8.16 -11.98
CA LEU A 223 -15.20 -7.37 -13.02
C LEU A 223 -14.14 -6.84 -13.99
N HIS A 224 -14.30 -7.12 -15.28
CA HIS A 224 -13.44 -6.57 -16.32
C HIS A 224 -14.06 -5.30 -16.91
N LEU A 225 -13.63 -4.13 -16.43
CA LEU A 225 -14.25 -2.83 -16.75
C LEU A 225 -14.09 -2.34 -18.21
N LYS A 226 -13.66 -3.21 -19.13
CA LYS A 226 -13.76 -2.98 -20.57
C LYS A 226 -14.99 -3.66 -21.18
N ASP A 227 -15.63 -4.55 -20.42
CA ASP A 227 -16.85 -5.22 -20.79
C ASP A 227 -18.03 -4.40 -20.24
N GLU A 228 -18.94 -3.97 -21.12
CA GLU A 228 -20.05 -3.07 -20.77
C GLU A 228 -20.94 -3.64 -19.66
N GLU A 229 -21.13 -4.96 -19.62
CA GLU A 229 -21.93 -5.64 -18.59
C GLU A 229 -21.28 -5.52 -17.20
N ASP A 230 -19.96 -5.68 -17.13
CA ASP A 230 -19.20 -5.59 -15.87
C ASP A 230 -19.04 -4.14 -15.41
N GLU A 231 -18.95 -3.21 -16.36
CA GLU A 231 -19.04 -1.78 -16.07
C GLU A 231 -20.37 -1.45 -15.38
N GLU A 232 -21.49 -1.92 -15.92
CA GLU A 232 -22.82 -1.66 -15.33
C GLU A 232 -22.97 -2.35 -13.96
N LYS A 233 -22.42 -3.56 -13.76
CA LYS A 233 -22.37 -4.19 -12.43
C LYS A 233 -21.62 -3.32 -11.42
N LEU A 234 -20.49 -2.72 -11.81
CA LEU A 234 -19.76 -1.80 -10.92
C LEU A 234 -20.58 -0.54 -10.63
N ARG A 235 -21.28 0.02 -11.64
CA ARG A 235 -22.19 1.16 -11.43
C ARG A 235 -23.28 0.83 -10.42
N GLN A 236 -23.87 -0.36 -10.49
CA GLN A 236 -24.86 -0.83 -9.51
C GLN A 236 -24.26 -0.96 -8.10
N LEU A 237 -23.08 -1.56 -7.96
CA LEU A 237 -22.38 -1.63 -6.68
C LEU A 237 -22.12 -0.25 -6.08
N ILE A 238 -21.66 0.72 -6.90
CA ILE A 238 -21.39 2.09 -6.46
C ILE A 238 -22.69 2.81 -6.03
N ARG A 239 -23.81 2.62 -6.73
CA ARG A 239 -25.12 3.19 -6.35
C ARG A 239 -25.62 2.66 -5.00
N GLU A 240 -25.16 1.48 -4.58
CA GLU A 240 -25.44 0.93 -3.25
C GLU A 240 -24.43 1.30 -2.18
N ALA A 241 -23.23 1.70 -2.56
CA ALA A 241 -22.14 1.98 -1.65
C ALA A 241 -22.28 3.33 -0.94
N ASN A 242 -21.65 3.43 0.22
CA ASN A 242 -21.44 4.67 0.95
C ASN A 242 -20.03 5.23 0.74
N VAL A 243 -19.07 4.34 0.48
CA VAL A 243 -17.65 4.66 0.28
C VAL A 243 -17.15 3.90 -0.94
N VAL A 244 -16.40 4.59 -1.79
CA VAL A 244 -15.64 4.01 -2.91
C VAL A 244 -14.17 4.32 -2.66
N ILE A 245 -13.33 3.30 -2.64
CA ILE A 245 -11.89 3.44 -2.43
C ILE A 245 -11.19 2.98 -3.69
N ASP A 246 -10.30 3.79 -4.25
CA ASP A 246 -9.45 3.39 -5.37
C ASP A 246 -7.97 3.68 -5.09
N GLY A 247 -7.13 2.74 -5.48
CA GLY A 247 -5.66 2.81 -5.31
C GLY A 247 -4.90 2.84 -6.63
N TYR A 248 -5.59 3.14 -7.74
CA TYR A 248 -4.96 3.20 -9.06
C TYR A 248 -4.21 4.51 -9.25
N ARG A 249 -3.25 4.52 -10.19
CA ARG A 249 -2.52 5.74 -10.55
C ARG A 249 -3.50 6.84 -11.00
N PRO A 250 -3.19 8.12 -10.72
CA PRO A 250 -4.03 9.25 -11.15
C PRO A 250 -4.44 9.15 -12.62
N GLY A 251 -5.72 9.44 -12.91
CA GLY A 251 -6.28 9.38 -14.25
C GLY A 251 -6.74 7.99 -14.73
N VAL A 252 -6.37 6.89 -14.07
CA VAL A 252 -6.84 5.54 -14.47
C VAL A 252 -8.35 5.42 -14.33
N MET A 253 -8.90 5.71 -13.15
CA MET A 253 -10.34 5.59 -12.92
C MET A 253 -11.14 6.63 -13.71
N ASP A 254 -10.57 7.81 -13.98
CA ASP A 254 -11.22 8.82 -14.83
C ASP A 254 -11.37 8.30 -16.27
N ARG A 255 -10.34 7.65 -16.83
CA ARG A 255 -10.43 6.99 -18.16
C ARG A 255 -11.41 5.83 -18.21
N LEU A 256 -11.63 5.16 -17.08
CA LEU A 256 -12.61 4.08 -16.96
C LEU A 256 -14.03 4.59 -16.63
N GLY A 257 -14.25 5.91 -16.53
CA GLY A 257 -15.58 6.46 -16.24
C GLY A 257 -16.03 6.31 -14.78
N PHE A 258 -15.09 6.08 -13.86
CA PHE A 258 -15.29 5.98 -12.42
C PHE A 258 -14.39 6.99 -11.66
N GLY A 259 -14.10 8.10 -12.34
CA GLY A 259 -13.49 9.29 -11.77
C GLY A 259 -14.32 9.93 -10.66
N ARG A 260 -13.82 11.04 -10.09
CA ARG A 260 -14.42 11.59 -8.85
C ARG A 260 -15.78 12.17 -9.16
N GLU A 261 -15.82 12.99 -10.20
CA GLU A 261 -17.06 13.56 -10.72
C GLU A 261 -18.03 12.45 -11.13
N ALA A 262 -17.55 11.43 -11.85
CA ALA A 262 -18.41 10.34 -12.31
C ALA A 262 -19.04 9.56 -11.15
N VAL A 263 -18.29 9.26 -10.07
CA VAL A 263 -18.84 8.61 -8.87
C VAL A 263 -19.86 9.51 -8.17
N PHE A 264 -19.60 10.82 -8.05
CA PHE A 264 -20.55 11.74 -7.43
C PHE A 264 -21.81 11.91 -8.28
N ASP A 265 -21.67 11.98 -9.61
CA ASP A 265 -22.78 12.03 -10.55
C ASP A 265 -23.65 10.76 -10.51
N LEU A 266 -23.06 9.59 -10.26
CA LEU A 266 -23.82 8.34 -10.13
C LEU A 266 -24.74 8.31 -8.89
N VAL A 267 -24.41 9.07 -7.85
CA VAL A 267 -25.12 9.01 -6.56
C VAL A 267 -25.93 10.28 -6.26
N LYS A 268 -25.80 11.34 -7.06
CA LYS A 268 -26.45 12.64 -6.78
C LYS A 268 -27.98 12.58 -6.78
N ASP A 269 -28.56 11.74 -7.64
CA ASP A 269 -30.01 11.63 -7.85
C ASP A 269 -30.62 10.43 -7.10
N LEU A 270 -29.83 9.71 -6.29
CA LEU A 270 -30.33 8.56 -5.55
C LEU A 270 -31.14 9.02 -4.33
N ASP A 271 -32.41 8.64 -4.31
CA ASP A 271 -33.29 8.84 -3.17
C ASP A 271 -32.71 8.24 -1.89
N GLY A 272 -32.97 8.92 -0.77
CA GLY A 272 -32.66 8.41 0.56
C GLY A 272 -31.24 8.71 1.03
N ASN A 273 -30.83 9.97 0.98
CA ASN A 273 -29.67 10.43 1.78
C ASN A 273 -28.34 9.76 1.36
N LYS A 274 -28.17 9.42 0.08
CA LYS A 274 -26.95 8.77 -0.41
C LYS A 274 -25.95 9.77 -0.96
N SER A 275 -24.87 10.00 -0.21
CA SER A 275 -23.66 10.62 -0.71
C SER A 275 -22.46 9.69 -0.59
N ALA A 276 -21.53 9.83 -1.53
CA ALA A 276 -20.35 8.97 -1.64
C ALA A 276 -19.12 9.66 -1.06
N ILE A 277 -18.28 8.86 -0.41
CA ILE A 277 -16.90 9.22 -0.08
C ILE A 277 -16.00 8.51 -1.08
N ARG A 278 -15.22 9.27 -1.87
CA ARG A 278 -14.20 8.70 -2.75
C ARG A 278 -12.82 8.89 -2.13
N VAL A 279 -12.11 7.79 -1.86
CA VAL A 279 -10.72 7.81 -1.37
C VAL A 279 -9.79 7.44 -2.51
N ALA A 280 -8.86 8.34 -2.85
CA ALA A 280 -7.79 8.06 -3.81
C ALA A 280 -6.44 7.91 -3.08
N GLY A 281 -5.81 6.76 -3.24
CA GLY A 281 -4.47 6.45 -2.71
C GLY A 281 -3.39 6.54 -3.78
N SER A 282 -2.32 7.32 -3.55
CA SER A 282 -1.17 7.39 -4.48
C SER A 282 0.07 6.70 -3.91
N PRO A 283 0.54 5.60 -4.53
CA PRO A 283 1.78 4.93 -4.15
C PRO A 283 2.96 5.62 -4.84
N TRP A 284 3.68 6.48 -4.12
CA TRP A 284 5.00 6.95 -4.56
C TRP A 284 6.07 6.25 -3.74
N PRO A 285 7.20 5.85 -4.37
CA PRO A 285 8.25 5.13 -3.69
C PRO A 285 8.88 5.98 -2.59
N MET A 286 9.25 5.30 -1.51
CA MET A 286 9.93 5.89 -0.37
C MET A 286 11.44 5.81 -0.57
N GLY A 287 12.15 6.90 -0.28
CA GLY A 287 13.61 6.94 -0.26
C GLY A 287 14.13 7.68 0.96
N LYS A 288 13.79 7.25 2.19
CA LYS A 288 14.59 7.58 3.39
C LYS A 288 14.34 6.58 4.53
N LEU A 289 15.38 5.87 4.92
CA LEU A 289 15.61 5.42 6.29
C LEU A 289 17.13 5.48 6.51
N TRP A 290 17.57 6.06 7.64
CA TRP A 290 18.96 6.31 8.07
C TRP A 290 19.78 7.35 7.28
N GLU A 291 20.23 8.40 7.98
CA GLU A 291 21.17 9.41 7.46
C GLU A 291 22.53 8.82 7.06
N THR A 292 22.85 7.61 7.52
CA THR A 292 24.11 6.92 7.24
C THR A 292 23.97 5.71 6.32
N THR A 293 22.76 5.17 6.10
CA THR A 293 22.57 3.91 5.37
C THR A 293 21.31 3.95 4.51
N ARG A 294 21.46 4.18 3.20
CA ARG A 294 20.35 4.26 2.23
C ARG A 294 19.72 2.88 2.01
N LEU A 295 18.84 2.46 2.92
CA LEU A 295 18.24 1.13 2.95
C LEU A 295 16.73 1.21 2.79
N LEU A 296 16.15 0.16 2.21
CA LEU A 296 14.71 -0.06 2.29
C LEU A 296 14.30 -0.37 3.74
N PRO A 297 13.11 0.07 4.18
CA PRO A 297 12.62 -0.25 5.51
C PRO A 297 12.39 -1.77 5.65
N VAL A 298 12.55 -2.28 6.88
CA VAL A 298 12.42 -3.71 7.20
C VAL A 298 10.99 -4.24 6.98
N PHE A 299 10.01 -3.35 7.13
CA PHE A 299 8.59 -3.61 6.91
C PHE A 299 8.01 -2.53 6.00
N PRO A 300 6.91 -2.81 5.27
CA PRO A 300 6.19 -1.82 4.47
C PRO A 300 5.38 -0.85 5.36
N ASN A 301 6.08 -0.13 6.24
CA ASN A 301 5.47 0.72 7.26
C ASN A 301 4.61 1.82 6.64
N SER A 302 5.09 2.46 5.58
CA SER A 302 4.36 3.53 4.92
C SER A 302 3.03 3.05 4.35
N ASP A 303 2.98 1.84 3.78
CA ASP A 303 1.73 1.28 3.27
C ASP A 303 0.71 1.05 4.38
N TYR A 304 1.08 0.32 5.44
CA TYR A 304 0.15 0.04 6.53
C TYR A 304 -0.28 1.31 7.28
N CYS A 305 0.65 2.23 7.54
CA CYS A 305 0.32 3.49 8.22
C CYS A 305 -0.51 4.42 7.33
N CYS A 306 -0.28 4.45 6.02
CA CYS A 306 -1.19 5.10 5.07
C CYS A 306 -2.57 4.46 5.12
N GLY A 307 -2.67 3.13 5.28
CA GLY A 307 -3.92 2.41 5.51
C GLY A 307 -4.68 2.89 6.76
N VAL A 308 -3.97 3.07 7.86
CA VAL A 308 -4.53 3.63 9.11
C VAL A 308 -5.01 5.08 8.90
N CYS A 309 -4.18 5.91 8.26
CA CYS A 309 -4.54 7.29 7.95
C CYS A 309 -5.76 7.38 7.04
N GLY A 310 -5.85 6.51 6.03
CA GLY A 310 -6.99 6.41 5.14
C GLY A 310 -8.25 5.90 5.83
N SER A 311 -8.13 4.99 6.80
CA SER A 311 -9.26 4.55 7.60
C SER A 311 -9.82 5.71 8.43
N ALA A 312 -8.93 6.46 9.10
CA ALA A 312 -9.30 7.63 9.88
C ALA A 312 -9.91 8.74 9.01
N SER A 313 -9.43 8.94 7.79
CA SER A 313 -9.97 9.95 6.87
C SER A 313 -11.37 9.60 6.36
N VAL A 314 -11.65 8.31 6.12
CA VAL A 314 -13.01 7.85 5.82
C VAL A 314 -13.95 8.11 6.99
N LEU A 315 -13.54 7.80 8.23
CA LEU A 315 -14.34 8.10 9.43
C LEU A 315 -14.63 9.61 9.54
N HIS A 316 -13.62 10.45 9.34
CA HIS A 316 -13.77 11.90 9.36
C HIS A 316 -14.74 12.38 8.26
N ALA A 317 -14.60 11.89 7.03
CA ALA A 317 -15.52 12.24 5.94
C ALA A 317 -16.96 11.75 6.21
N LEU A 318 -17.14 10.60 6.88
CA LEU A 318 -18.46 10.10 7.30
C LEU A 318 -19.11 11.02 8.34
N ILE A 319 -18.33 11.54 9.30
CA ILE A 319 -18.81 12.52 10.29
C ILE A 319 -19.21 13.83 9.60
N GLU A 320 -18.34 14.36 8.73
CA GLU A 320 -18.62 15.58 7.97
C GLU A 320 -19.89 15.44 7.11
N ARG A 321 -20.08 14.29 6.47
CA ARG A 321 -21.30 13.94 5.73
C ARG A 321 -22.52 13.87 6.62
N ALA A 322 -22.41 13.27 7.80
CA ALA A 322 -23.51 13.14 8.74
C ALA A 322 -23.97 14.46 9.34
N GLU A 323 -23.04 15.40 9.55
CA GLU A 323 -23.33 16.70 10.15
C GLU A 323 -23.74 17.75 9.11
N LYS A 324 -23.10 17.74 7.93
CA LYS A 324 -23.19 18.83 6.95
C LYS A 324 -23.77 18.42 5.60
N GLY A 325 -24.05 17.14 5.40
CA GLY A 325 -24.54 16.60 4.13
C GLY A 325 -23.53 16.70 2.99
N GLY A 326 -23.96 16.28 1.80
CA GLY A 326 -23.17 16.29 0.56
C GLY A 326 -22.17 15.14 0.43
N SER A 327 -21.41 15.13 -0.66
CA SER A 327 -20.39 14.11 -1.00
C SER A 327 -18.99 14.65 -0.74
N TYR A 328 -18.04 13.76 -0.43
CA TYR A 328 -16.69 14.14 -0.02
C TYR A 328 -15.62 13.36 -0.78
N GLY A 329 -14.63 14.08 -1.30
CA GLY A 329 -13.39 13.51 -1.81
C GLY A 329 -12.35 13.45 -0.70
N VAL A 330 -11.60 12.36 -0.64
CA VAL A 330 -10.54 12.13 0.33
C VAL A 330 -9.25 11.81 -0.41
N GLY A 331 -8.22 12.61 -0.17
CA GLY A 331 -6.87 12.38 -0.68
C GLY A 331 -5.99 11.78 0.40
N VAL A 332 -5.37 10.63 0.13
CA VAL A 332 -4.37 10.02 1.01
C VAL A 332 -3.17 9.55 0.18
N SER A 333 -1.97 9.65 0.75
CA SER A 333 -0.75 9.22 0.07
C SER A 333 0.26 8.63 1.05
N LEU A 334 1.01 7.64 0.60
CA LEU A 334 2.21 7.14 1.29
C LEU A 334 3.15 8.29 1.68
N ASN A 335 3.24 9.28 0.78
CA ASN A 335 4.12 10.41 0.94
C ASN A 335 3.60 11.41 2.00
N TYR A 336 2.28 11.55 2.16
CA TYR A 336 1.69 12.39 3.21
C TYR A 336 2.09 11.86 4.60
N TYR A 337 1.91 10.55 4.82
CA TYR A 337 2.35 9.89 6.04
C TYR A 337 3.86 10.01 6.24
N SER A 338 4.66 9.72 5.21
CA SER A 338 6.12 9.74 5.29
C SER A 338 6.66 11.11 5.66
N GLN A 339 6.11 12.18 5.07
CA GLN A 339 6.50 13.55 5.42
C GLN A 339 6.08 13.92 6.83
N TRP A 340 4.85 13.57 7.23
CA TRP A 340 4.39 13.80 8.59
C TRP A 340 5.32 13.12 9.59
N LEU A 341 5.72 11.87 9.34
CA LEU A 341 6.64 11.10 10.19
C LEU A 341 8.00 11.83 10.30
N VAL A 342 8.59 12.24 9.19
CA VAL A 342 9.89 12.91 9.19
C VAL A 342 9.82 14.30 9.83
N ARG A 343 8.78 15.09 9.57
CA ARG A 343 8.66 16.48 10.06
C ARG A 343 8.16 16.57 11.50
N SER A 344 7.26 15.69 11.90
CA SER A 344 6.50 15.83 13.14
C SER A 344 6.99 14.87 14.23
N CYS A 345 7.45 13.67 13.85
CA CYS A 345 7.97 12.69 14.82
C CYS A 345 9.51 12.72 14.91
N GLY A 346 10.20 12.97 13.80
CA GLY A 346 11.66 13.01 13.76
C GLY A 346 12.32 11.64 14.00
N THR A 347 13.61 11.67 14.33
CA THR A 347 14.40 10.49 14.71
C THR A 347 14.70 10.50 16.20
N TYR A 348 14.95 9.33 16.78
CA TYR A 348 15.54 9.25 18.12
C TYR A 348 16.90 9.98 18.16
N ASP A 349 17.24 10.53 19.33
CA ASP A 349 18.51 11.21 19.57
C ASP A 349 19.71 10.24 19.59
N ASP A 350 20.91 10.80 19.50
CA ASP A 350 22.17 10.04 19.46
C ASP A 350 22.40 9.17 20.70
N GLU A 351 21.94 9.60 21.87
CA GLU A 351 22.14 8.86 23.12
C GLU A 351 21.23 7.63 23.15
N THR A 352 19.97 7.80 22.76
CA THR A 352 19.01 6.70 22.57
C THR A 352 19.56 5.67 21.60
N TRP A 353 20.07 6.12 20.45
CA TRP A 353 20.64 5.20 19.47
C TRP A 353 21.92 4.51 19.96
N LYS A 354 22.87 5.24 20.58
CA LYS A 354 24.07 4.64 21.20
C LYS A 354 23.69 3.59 22.24
N GLY A 355 22.68 3.87 23.05
CA GLY A 355 22.13 2.91 24.00
C GLY A 355 21.59 1.65 23.32
N LEU A 356 20.85 1.80 22.21
CA LEU A 356 20.35 0.68 21.42
C LEU A 356 21.50 -0.16 20.84
N TRP A 357 22.48 0.47 20.20
CA TRP A 357 23.61 -0.24 19.59
C TRP A 357 24.48 -0.97 20.61
N ASN A 358 24.69 -0.38 21.80
CA ASN A 358 25.42 -1.03 22.89
C ASN A 358 24.69 -2.27 23.42
N ARG A 359 23.35 -2.27 23.41
CA ARG A 359 22.54 -3.39 23.91
C ARG A 359 22.35 -4.52 22.89
N HIS A 360 22.21 -4.19 21.60
CA HIS A 360 21.73 -5.13 20.57
C HIS A 360 22.77 -5.40 19.46
N GLY A 361 23.96 -4.83 19.56
CA GLY A 361 24.91 -4.78 18.47
C GLY A 361 24.52 -3.73 17.41
N SER A 362 25.48 -3.35 16.58
CA SER A 362 25.29 -2.37 15.50
C SER A 362 25.45 -3.05 14.15
N PRO A 363 24.45 -3.83 13.67
CA PRO A 363 24.53 -4.48 12.37
C PRO A 363 24.68 -3.45 11.25
N VAL A 364 25.53 -3.75 10.27
CA VAL A 364 25.74 -2.90 9.10
C VAL A 364 25.15 -3.59 7.89
N PHE A 365 24.15 -2.96 7.28
CA PHE A 365 23.51 -3.45 6.07
C PHE A 365 23.96 -2.66 4.84
N ARG A 366 23.90 -3.29 3.67
CA ARG A 366 24.20 -2.67 2.37
C ARG A 366 22.92 -2.16 1.73
N HIS A 367 23.00 -1.05 1.01
CA HIS A 367 21.86 -0.39 0.36
C HIS A 367 20.99 -1.30 -0.52
N TYR A 368 21.59 -2.35 -1.09
CA TYR A 368 20.92 -3.32 -1.95
C TYR A 368 20.33 -4.52 -1.21
N GLN A 369 20.48 -4.62 0.12
CA GLN A 369 19.92 -5.74 0.88
C GLN A 369 18.41 -5.54 1.05
N PRO A 370 17.56 -6.44 0.52
CA PRO A 370 16.13 -6.27 0.51
C PRO A 370 15.50 -6.73 1.84
N MET A 371 14.20 -6.51 1.99
CA MET A 371 13.44 -6.92 3.19
C MET A 371 13.63 -8.41 3.55
N GLN A 372 13.77 -9.28 2.55
CA GLN A 372 13.99 -10.73 2.75
C GLN A 372 15.29 -11.03 3.50
N THR A 373 16.29 -10.14 3.41
CA THR A 373 17.56 -10.23 4.12
C THR A 373 17.51 -9.47 5.44
N LEU A 374 16.89 -8.29 5.45
CA LEU A 374 16.82 -7.42 6.63
C LEU A 374 15.92 -7.99 7.73
N LEU A 375 14.75 -8.53 7.38
CA LEU A 375 13.75 -8.98 8.34
C LEU A 375 14.24 -10.15 9.21
N PRO A 376 14.80 -11.25 8.67
CA PRO A 376 15.33 -12.33 9.50
C PRO A 376 16.45 -11.86 10.43
N ALA A 377 17.34 -10.98 9.95
CA ALA A 377 18.43 -10.43 10.75
C ALA A 377 17.89 -9.60 11.93
N MET A 378 16.93 -8.72 11.68
CA MET A 378 16.31 -7.90 12.74
C MET A 378 15.49 -8.72 13.72
N LEU A 379 14.74 -9.73 13.26
CA LEU A 379 14.01 -10.65 14.13
C LEU A 379 14.94 -11.48 15.00
N HIS A 380 16.09 -11.91 14.47
CA HIS A 380 17.10 -12.62 15.25
C HIS A 380 17.62 -11.76 16.41
N LEU A 381 17.95 -10.49 16.15
CA LEU A 381 18.38 -9.54 17.19
C LEU A 381 17.28 -9.32 18.24
N LEU A 382 16.04 -9.07 17.81
CA LEU A 382 14.91 -8.91 18.74
C LEU A 382 14.69 -10.17 19.58
N TYR A 383 14.83 -11.36 19.01
CA TYR A 383 14.68 -12.61 19.77
C TYR A 383 15.84 -12.84 20.74
N GLN A 384 17.06 -12.46 20.36
CA GLN A 384 18.24 -12.63 21.18
C GLN A 384 18.25 -11.69 22.40
N TYR A 385 17.84 -10.43 22.20
CA TYR A 385 18.01 -9.38 23.18
C TYR A 385 16.69 -8.91 23.83
N ASP A 386 15.56 -8.98 23.12
CA ASP A 386 14.24 -8.44 23.53
C ASP A 386 13.09 -9.46 23.40
N LYS A 387 13.36 -10.74 23.63
CA LYS A 387 12.36 -11.81 23.47
C LYS A 387 11.02 -11.53 24.15
N GLY A 388 11.03 -10.83 25.29
CA GLY A 388 9.82 -10.45 26.01
C GLY A 388 8.88 -9.53 25.22
N VAL A 389 9.42 -8.64 24.38
CA VAL A 389 8.63 -7.69 23.57
C VAL A 389 7.82 -8.44 22.51
N ILE A 390 8.48 -9.32 21.75
CA ILE A 390 7.82 -10.11 20.69
C ILE A 390 6.87 -11.18 21.25
N GLN A 391 7.04 -11.58 22.51
CA GLN A 391 6.17 -12.55 23.18
C GLN A 391 5.04 -11.90 23.98
N ALA A 392 4.96 -10.56 23.97
CA ALA A 392 3.98 -9.81 24.74
C ALA A 392 2.53 -10.18 24.35
N PRO A 393 1.58 -10.15 25.30
CA PRO A 393 0.19 -10.53 25.03
C PRO A 393 -0.48 -9.76 23.90
N ILE A 394 -0.10 -8.49 23.68
CA ILE A 394 -0.64 -7.65 22.60
C ILE A 394 -0.34 -8.19 21.19
N PHE A 395 0.72 -9.00 21.06
CA PHE A 395 1.08 -9.68 19.80
C PHE A 395 0.52 -11.12 19.73
N ARG A 396 -0.19 -11.58 20.76
CA ARG A 396 -0.94 -12.84 20.72
C ARG A 396 -2.37 -12.52 20.25
N ALA A 397 -2.95 -13.37 19.41
CA ALA A 397 -4.36 -13.25 19.09
C ALA A 397 -5.15 -13.22 20.41
N PRO A 398 -6.10 -12.27 20.59
CA PRO A 398 -6.97 -12.33 21.76
C PRO A 398 -7.65 -13.71 21.75
N THR A 399 -7.58 -14.42 22.87
CA THR A 399 -8.38 -15.61 23.09
C THR A 399 -9.84 -15.15 23.10
N CYS A 400 -10.51 -15.28 21.96
CA CYS A 400 -11.96 -15.10 21.84
C CYS A 400 -12.69 -16.19 22.61
#